data_AF-A0A1S4DBF4-F1
#
_entry.id   AF-A0A1S4DBF4-F1
#
_cell.length_a   1.000
_cell.length_b   1.000
_cell.length_c   1.000
_cell.angle_alpha   90.00
_cell.angle_beta   90.00
_cell.angle_gamma   90.00
#
_symmetry.space_group_name_H-M   'P 1'
#
loop_
_entity.id
_entity.type
_entity.pdbx_description
1 polymer ?
#
loop_
_entity_poly.entity_id
_entity_poly.type
_entity_poly.pdbx_seq_one_letter_code
_entity_poly.pdbx_strand_id
1 'polypeptide(L)'
;MGFLGEDASNLKVVDCLLRLFVIPLSVASIWLSVSNQQDNSSYGRIEFSNLTGLKYMVVISAASGGYALLTAISLWVRSLVTKACFFFLSDQIVAYLMVTSLAAIGEILYLAYNGDQKVTWSEACSSYGKFCSRLKLVLVIHAITLCCFLVLAVISAYRVFSRFQPPYVPIKENEEEKEMHK
;
A
#
# COMPACT_ATOMS: atom_id res chain seq x y z
N MET A 1 -17.75 -26.18 -13.13
CA MET A 1 -18.10 -24.76 -13.35
C MET A 1 -18.53 -24.00 -12.09
N GLY A 2 -18.86 -24.65 -10.95
CA GLY A 2 -19.37 -23.97 -9.74
C GLY A 2 -18.32 -23.36 -8.79
N PHE A 3 -17.13 -23.98 -8.67
CA PHE A 3 -16.14 -23.58 -7.66
C PHE A 3 -15.50 -22.19 -7.93
N LEU A 4 -15.21 -21.88 -9.20
CA LEU A 4 -14.58 -20.60 -9.59
C LEU A 4 -15.53 -19.38 -9.49
N GLY A 5 -16.84 -19.60 -9.42
CA GLY A 5 -17.83 -18.52 -9.34
C GLY A 5 -17.94 -17.90 -7.95
N GLU A 6 -17.81 -18.73 -6.91
CA GLU A 6 -17.87 -18.31 -5.51
C GLU A 6 -16.62 -17.52 -5.11
N ASP A 7 -15.44 -18.00 -5.53
CA ASP A 7 -14.15 -17.33 -5.32
C ASP A 7 -14.10 -15.93 -5.98
N ALA A 8 -14.64 -15.81 -7.20
CA ALA A 8 -14.66 -14.54 -7.92
C ALA A 8 -15.60 -13.50 -7.28
N SER A 9 -16.69 -13.94 -6.63
CA SER A 9 -17.58 -13.07 -5.87
C SER A 9 -16.92 -12.59 -4.58
N ASN A 10 -16.32 -13.52 -3.82
CA ASN A 10 -15.63 -13.22 -2.58
C ASN A 10 -14.46 -12.23 -2.78
N LEU A 11 -13.65 -12.42 -3.83
CA LEU A 11 -12.54 -11.51 -4.18
C LEU A 11 -13.02 -10.11 -4.56
N LYS A 12 -14.23 -9.94 -5.11
CA LYS A 12 -14.82 -8.62 -5.39
C LYS A 12 -15.28 -7.93 -4.12
N VAL A 13 -15.90 -8.67 -3.20
CA VAL A 13 -16.32 -8.14 -1.90
C VAL A 13 -15.10 -7.69 -1.10
N VAL A 14 -14.05 -8.52 -1.02
CA VAL A 14 -12.80 -8.18 -0.31
C VAL A 14 -12.13 -6.93 -0.91
N ASP A 15 -12.01 -6.85 -2.24
CA ASP A 15 -11.46 -5.66 -2.93
C ASP A 15 -12.27 -4.39 -2.61
N CYS A 16 -13.59 -4.46 -2.62
CA CYS A 16 -14.46 -3.33 -2.28
C CYS A 16 -14.31 -2.91 -0.81
N LEU A 17 -14.29 -3.88 0.12
CA LEU A 17 -14.11 -3.64 1.56
C LEU A 17 -12.75 -3.02 1.85
N LEU A 18 -11.67 -3.51 1.24
CA LEU A 18 -10.33 -2.96 1.40
C LEU A 18 -10.25 -1.51 0.91
N ARG A 19 -10.83 -1.21 -0.27
CA ARG A 19 -10.87 0.17 -0.79
C ARG A 19 -11.64 1.10 0.15
N LEU A 20 -12.77 0.66 0.70
CA LEU A 20 -13.53 1.45 1.67
C LEU A 20 -12.79 1.62 3.00
N PHE A 21 -12.08 0.59 3.46
CA PHE A 21 -11.35 0.59 4.73
C PHE A 21 -10.09 1.48 4.70
N VAL A 22 -9.41 1.56 3.56
CA VAL A 22 -8.22 2.40 3.37
C VAL A 22 -8.54 3.89 3.51
N ILE A 23 -9.71 4.34 3.07
CA ILE A 23 -10.10 5.76 3.08
C ILE A 23 -10.00 6.37 4.49
N PRO A 24 -10.70 5.85 5.53
CA PRO A 24 -10.59 6.41 6.88
C PRO A 24 -9.19 6.25 7.48
N LEU A 25 -8.44 5.19 7.14
CA LEU A 25 -7.05 5.04 7.60
C LEU A 25 -6.14 6.13 7.04
N SER A 26 -6.24 6.43 5.73
CA SER A 26 -5.50 7.52 5.10
C SER A 26 -5.87 8.87 5.72
N VAL A 27 -7.16 9.14 5.94
CA VAL A 27 -7.61 10.38 6.61
C VAL A 27 -7.07 10.47 8.04
N ALA A 28 -7.12 9.37 8.80
CA ALA A 28 -6.60 9.33 10.17
C ALA A 28 -5.08 9.56 10.21
N SER A 29 -4.31 8.94 9.30
CA SER A 29 -2.87 9.14 9.16
C SER A 29 -2.52 10.61 8.88
N ILE A 30 -3.22 11.23 7.91
CA ILE A 30 -3.03 12.65 7.57
C ILE A 30 -3.37 13.54 8.76
N TRP A 31 -4.55 13.35 9.35
CA TRP A 31 -5.02 14.16 10.47
C TRP A 31 -4.06 14.11 11.65
N LEU A 32 -3.64 12.90 12.04
CA LEU A 32 -2.74 12.72 13.16
C LEU A 32 -1.35 13.31 12.87
N SER A 33 -0.87 13.20 11.62
CA SER A 33 0.40 13.80 11.22
C SER A 33 0.37 15.31 11.24
N VAL A 34 -0.64 15.93 10.62
CA VAL A 34 -0.76 17.40 10.51
C VAL A 34 -1.02 18.03 11.88
N SER A 35 -1.78 17.37 12.74
CA SER A 35 -2.02 17.83 14.12
C SER A 35 -0.86 17.53 15.08
N ASN A 36 0.22 16.90 14.61
CA ASN A 36 1.36 16.58 15.44
C ASN A 36 2.31 17.79 15.56
N GLN A 37 2.26 18.43 16.72
CA GLN A 37 3.16 19.49 17.12
C GLN A 37 3.46 19.37 18.61
N GLN A 38 4.67 19.73 19.00
CA GLN A 38 5.07 19.80 20.40
C GLN A 38 6.10 20.92 20.60
N ASP A 39 5.88 21.73 21.63
CA ASP A 39 6.80 22.74 22.11
C ASP A 39 7.62 22.23 23.31
N ASN A 40 8.87 22.65 23.36
CA ASN A 40 9.80 22.39 24.45
C ASN A 40 10.56 23.69 24.77
N SER A 41 10.60 24.09 26.03
CA SER A 41 11.23 25.36 26.45
C SER A 41 12.74 25.40 26.25
N SER A 42 13.42 24.24 26.24
CA SER A 42 14.87 24.14 26.07
C SER A 42 15.31 23.96 24.62
N TYR A 43 14.52 23.25 23.82
CA TYR A 43 14.90 22.85 22.44
C TYR A 43 14.05 23.49 21.34
N GLY A 44 13.02 24.24 21.70
CA GLY A 44 12.12 24.89 20.75
C GLY A 44 10.94 24.01 20.34
N ARG A 45 10.38 24.29 19.17
CA ARG A 45 9.11 23.74 18.67
C ARG A 45 9.37 22.78 17.52
N ILE A 46 8.80 21.57 17.61
CA ILE A 46 8.81 20.58 16.54
C ILE A 46 7.40 20.40 15.98
N GLU A 47 7.30 20.39 14.66
CA GLU A 47 6.04 20.28 13.93
C GLU A 47 6.22 19.36 12.72
N PHE A 48 5.11 18.86 12.18
CA PHE A 48 5.11 18.04 10.96
C PHE A 48 5.87 18.72 9.79
N SER A 49 5.82 20.05 9.73
CA SER A 49 6.41 20.87 8.67
C SER A 49 7.96 20.85 8.71
N ASN A 50 8.57 20.41 9.80
CA ASN A 50 10.03 20.32 9.92
C ASN A 50 10.59 18.98 9.39
N LEU A 51 9.75 17.95 9.26
CA LEU A 51 10.20 16.61 8.88
C LEU A 51 9.76 16.26 7.46
N THR A 52 10.71 16.25 6.52
CA THR A 52 10.46 15.91 5.11
C THR A 52 9.82 14.52 4.95
N GLY A 53 10.22 13.55 5.77
CA GLY A 53 9.64 12.20 5.77
C GLY A 53 8.13 12.19 6.07
N LEU A 54 7.69 12.99 7.06
CA LEU A 54 6.25 13.13 7.37
C LEU A 54 5.50 13.82 6.24
N LYS A 55 6.06 14.90 5.66
CA LYS A 55 5.44 15.58 4.51
C LYS A 55 5.23 14.62 3.34
N TYR A 56 6.27 13.85 3.01
CA TYR A 56 6.19 12.86 1.96
C TYR A 56 5.12 11.80 2.26
N MET A 57 5.10 11.25 3.47
CA MET A 57 4.09 10.28 3.89
C MET A 57 2.66 10.84 3.85
N VAL A 58 2.44 12.11 4.22
CA VAL A 58 1.13 12.77 4.12
C VAL A 58 0.69 12.91 2.67
N VAL A 59 1.59 13.30 1.76
CA VAL A 59 1.28 13.38 0.32
C VAL A 59 0.90 12.01 -0.23
N ILE A 60 1.66 10.95 0.11
CA ILE A 60 1.34 9.59 -0.32
C ILE A 60 0.02 9.08 0.30
N SER A 61 -0.26 9.41 1.57
CA SER A 61 -1.53 9.08 2.23
C SER A 61 -2.72 9.76 1.54
N ALA A 62 -2.56 11.02 1.12
CA ALA A 62 -3.58 11.76 0.39
C ALA A 62 -3.80 11.17 -1.02
N ALA A 63 -2.72 10.87 -1.75
CA ALA A 63 -2.79 10.25 -3.07
C ALA A 63 -3.46 8.87 -3.01
N SER A 64 -3.09 8.03 -2.03
CA SER A 64 -3.66 6.70 -1.85
C SER A 64 -5.13 6.73 -1.43
N GLY A 65 -5.52 7.64 -0.51
CA GLY A 65 -6.91 7.83 -0.11
C GLY A 65 -7.77 8.34 -1.27
N GLY A 66 -7.27 9.30 -2.05
CA GLY A 66 -7.93 9.80 -3.26
C GLY A 66 -8.10 8.71 -4.32
N TYR A 67 -7.06 7.90 -4.55
CA TYR A 67 -7.12 6.75 -5.45
C TYR A 67 -8.16 5.71 -4.99
N ALA A 68 -8.17 5.34 -3.71
CA ALA A 68 -9.14 4.41 -3.16
C ALA A 68 -10.58 4.92 -3.33
N LEU A 69 -10.82 6.21 -3.11
CA LEU A 69 -12.12 6.84 -3.33
C LEU A 69 -12.54 6.83 -4.80
N LEU A 70 -11.66 7.26 -5.72
CA LEU A 70 -11.94 7.27 -7.15
C LEU A 70 -12.29 5.88 -7.68
N THR A 71 -11.57 4.86 -7.22
CA THR A 71 -11.79 3.48 -7.65
C THR A 71 -13.02 2.86 -7.01
N ALA A 72 -13.35 3.20 -5.75
CA ALA A 72 -14.63 2.82 -5.14
C ALA A 72 -15.83 3.41 -5.90
N ILE A 73 -15.76 4.68 -6.30
CA ILE A 73 -16.79 5.35 -7.12
C ILE A 73 -16.90 4.68 -8.50
N SER A 74 -15.77 4.36 -9.11
CA SER A 74 -15.73 3.72 -10.44
C SER A 74 -16.39 2.34 -10.44
N LEU A 75 -16.34 1.59 -9.33
CA LEU A 75 -17.06 0.31 -9.19
C LEU A 75 -18.58 0.47 -9.19
N TRP A 76 -19.10 1.59 -8.70
CA TRP A 76 -20.54 1.91 -8.76
C TRP A 76 -20.98 2.41 -10.14
N VAL A 77 -20.10 3.11 -10.86
CA VAL A 77 -20.41 3.65 -12.19
C VAL A 77 -19.99 2.65 -13.27
N ARG A 78 -20.94 1.83 -13.73
CA ARG A 78 -20.78 0.75 -14.74
C ARG A 78 -20.14 1.17 -16.09
N SER A 79 -19.91 2.46 -16.32
CA SER A 79 -19.47 3.05 -17.59
C SER A 79 -17.94 3.24 -17.71
N LEU A 80 -17.21 3.21 -16.60
CA LEU A 80 -15.77 3.41 -16.60
C LEU A 80 -15.08 2.12 -16.14
N VAL A 81 -14.49 1.39 -17.07
CA VAL A 81 -13.14 0.77 -16.98
C VAL A 81 -13.09 -0.50 -17.83
N THR A 82 -12.47 -0.35 -19.00
CA THR A 82 -12.22 -1.44 -19.96
C THR A 82 -10.79 -1.99 -19.89
N LYS A 83 -10.00 -1.79 -18.82
CA LYS A 83 -8.69 -2.46 -18.70
C LYS A 83 -8.36 -2.86 -17.26
N ALA A 84 -8.54 -4.14 -16.93
CA ALA A 84 -8.06 -4.75 -15.68
C ALA A 84 -6.55 -4.47 -15.42
N CYS A 85 -5.78 -4.33 -16.50
CA CYS A 85 -4.37 -3.92 -16.45
C CYS A 85 -4.17 -2.52 -15.84
N PHE A 86 -5.07 -1.57 -16.07
CA PHE A 86 -4.96 -0.22 -15.48
C PHE A 86 -5.10 -0.25 -13.96
N PHE A 87 -6.06 -1.03 -13.44
CA PHE A 87 -6.21 -1.22 -11.99
C PHE A 87 -5.00 -1.90 -11.40
N PHE A 88 -4.51 -2.98 -12.03
CA PHE A 88 -3.30 -3.66 -11.60
C PHE A 88 -2.08 -2.73 -11.52
N LEU A 89 -1.78 -1.98 -12.58
CA LEU A 89 -0.66 -1.05 -12.59
C LEU A 89 -0.81 0.05 -11.54
N SER A 90 -2.02 0.59 -11.38
CA SER A 90 -2.28 1.65 -10.40
C SER A 90 -2.17 1.15 -8.95
N ASP A 91 -2.77 0.01 -8.63
CA ASP A 91 -2.69 -0.62 -7.29
C ASP A 91 -1.21 -0.91 -6.94
N GLN A 92 -0.42 -1.38 -7.91
CA GLN A 92 1.00 -1.65 -7.74
C GLN A 92 1.84 -0.37 -7.53
N ILE A 93 1.59 0.69 -8.31
CA ILE A 93 2.27 2.00 -8.14
C ILE A 93 1.99 2.57 -6.74
N VAL A 94 0.73 2.54 -6.31
CA VAL A 94 0.36 3.06 -4.98
C VAL A 94 1.02 2.22 -3.88
N ALA A 95 1.02 0.90 -3.99
CA ALA A 95 1.71 0.04 -3.03
C ALA A 95 3.20 0.37 -2.92
N TYR A 96 3.91 0.59 -4.04
CA TYR A 96 5.32 0.97 -4.02
C TYR A 96 5.55 2.34 -3.36
N LEU A 97 4.71 3.33 -3.66
CA LEU A 97 4.78 4.64 -2.99
C LEU A 97 4.51 4.54 -1.48
N MET A 98 3.60 3.65 -1.07
CA MET A 98 3.33 3.38 0.34
C MET A 98 4.55 2.75 1.03
N VAL A 99 5.28 1.84 0.36
CA VAL A 99 6.53 1.25 0.89
C VAL A 99 7.60 2.32 1.07
N THR A 100 7.86 3.13 0.04
CA THR A 100 8.91 4.17 0.11
C THR A 100 8.60 5.21 1.19
N SER A 101 7.34 5.61 1.31
CA SER A 101 6.92 6.54 2.36
C SER A 101 7.02 5.94 3.76
N LEU A 102 6.67 4.66 3.94
CA LEU A 102 6.83 3.95 5.22
C LEU A 102 8.30 3.84 5.62
N ALA A 103 9.19 3.55 4.67
CA ALA A 103 10.63 3.54 4.92
C ALA A 103 11.14 4.93 5.36
N ALA A 104 10.77 5.98 4.64
CA ALA A 104 11.19 7.35 4.96
C ALA A 104 10.76 7.79 6.37
N ILE A 105 9.52 7.53 6.78
CA ILE A 105 9.07 7.85 8.16
C ILE A 105 9.67 6.90 9.20
N GLY A 106 9.93 5.64 8.84
CA GLY A 106 10.57 4.65 9.69
C GLY A 106 12.00 5.06 10.06
N GLU A 107 12.77 5.54 9.10
CA GLU A 107 14.13 6.08 9.34
C GLU A 107 14.11 7.30 10.26
N ILE A 108 13.19 8.25 10.01
CA ILE A 108 13.04 9.44 10.87
C ILE A 108 12.66 9.03 12.30
N LEU A 109 11.74 8.08 12.45
CA LEU A 109 11.35 7.58 13.77
C LEU A 109 12.52 6.86 14.46
N TYR A 110 13.28 6.06 13.71
CA TYR A 110 14.46 5.37 14.22
C TYR A 110 15.52 6.35 14.74
N LEU A 111 15.86 7.38 13.96
CA LEU A 111 16.79 8.42 14.36
C LEU A 111 16.26 9.24 15.54
N ALA A 112 14.95 9.50 15.60
CA ALA A 112 14.35 10.23 16.70
C ALA A 112 14.46 9.46 18.03
N TYR A 113 14.37 8.13 18.01
CA TYR A 113 14.48 7.28 19.21
C TYR A 113 15.90 6.86 19.58
N ASN A 114 16.78 6.63 18.61
CA ASN A 114 18.10 6.07 18.87
C ASN A 114 19.25 7.06 18.62
N GLY A 115 19.00 8.13 17.86
CA GLY A 115 20.06 8.99 17.34
C GLY A 115 21.01 8.27 16.38
N ASP A 116 22.04 8.98 15.94
CA ASP A 116 23.21 8.41 15.26
C ASP A 116 24.45 9.27 15.55
N GLN A 117 25.39 8.70 16.31
CA GLN A 117 26.62 9.39 16.68
C GLN A 117 27.52 9.69 15.48
N LYS A 118 27.50 8.88 14.41
CA LYS A 118 28.38 9.06 13.23
C LYS A 118 28.05 10.33 12.45
N VAL A 119 26.77 10.70 12.41
CA VAL A 119 26.30 11.94 11.76
C VAL A 119 25.92 13.02 12.78
N THR A 120 26.31 12.85 14.05
CA THR A 120 26.02 13.79 15.16
C THR A 120 24.52 14.06 15.34
N TRP A 121 23.66 13.08 15.05
CA TRP A 121 22.22 13.20 15.25
C TRP A 121 21.85 12.78 16.66
N SER A 122 21.33 13.71 17.47
CA SER A 122 20.88 13.43 18.84
C SER A 122 19.51 12.75 18.87
N GLU A 123 19.29 11.89 19.86
CA GLU A 123 17.95 11.39 20.19
C GLU A 123 16.99 12.55 20.50
N ALA A 124 15.84 12.59 19.83
CA ALA A 124 14.84 13.63 20.01
C ALA A 124 13.69 13.19 20.93
N CYS A 125 13.37 11.89 20.97
CA CYS A 125 12.19 11.39 21.68
C CYS A 125 12.28 11.47 23.20
N SER A 126 13.49 11.58 23.77
CA SER A 126 13.70 11.91 25.18
C SER A 126 13.08 13.26 25.57
N SER A 127 13.18 14.26 24.67
CA SER A 127 12.64 15.62 24.86
C SER A 127 11.23 15.81 24.28
N TYR A 128 10.87 15.01 23.27
CA TYR A 128 9.62 15.14 22.49
C TYR A 128 8.75 13.87 22.54
N GLY A 129 8.60 13.27 23.73
CA GLY A 129 7.93 11.97 23.90
C GLY A 129 6.49 11.90 23.36
N LYS A 130 5.69 12.97 23.52
CA LYS A 130 4.31 13.02 23.01
C LYS A 130 4.27 13.04 21.48
N PHE A 131 5.14 13.85 20.86
CA PHE A 131 5.31 13.90 19.41
C PHE A 131 5.72 12.54 18.85
N CYS A 132 6.72 11.89 19.47
CA CYS A 132 7.20 10.57 19.05
C CYS A 132 6.16 9.46 19.24
N SER A 133 5.40 9.48 20.35
CA SER A 133 4.32 8.52 20.56
C SER A 133 3.23 8.65 19.49
N ARG A 134 2.87 9.88 19.11
CA ARG A 134 1.93 10.13 18.00
C ARG A 134 2.51 9.69 16.67
N LEU A 135 3.79 9.98 16.43
CA LEU A 135 4.48 9.59 15.20
C LEU A 135 4.53 8.06 15.03
N LYS A 136 4.76 7.32 16.12
CA LYS A 136 4.68 5.86 16.13
C LYS A 136 3.28 5.35 15.77
N LEU A 137 2.24 5.99 16.27
CA LEU A 137 0.85 5.65 15.92
C LEU A 137 0.57 5.92 14.43
N VAL A 138 1.02 7.07 13.90
CA VAL A 138 0.98 7.36 12.47
C VAL A 138 1.65 6.25 11.65
N LEU A 139 2.87 5.85 12.04
CA LEU A 139 3.60 4.77 11.38
C LEU A 139 2.79 3.47 11.31
N VAL A 140 2.15 3.08 12.43
CA VAL A 140 1.34 1.87 12.51
C VAL A 140 0.11 1.96 11.60
N ILE A 141 -0.63 3.07 11.61
CA ILE A 141 -1.77 3.28 10.70
C ILE A 141 -1.31 3.19 9.25
N HIS A 142 -0.21 3.85 8.91
CA HIS A 142 0.34 3.86 7.55
C HIS A 142 0.78 2.46 7.10
N ALA A 143 1.36 1.67 8.01
CA ALA A 143 1.72 0.27 7.75
C ALA A 143 0.48 -0.61 7.51
N ILE A 144 -0.61 -0.42 8.26
CA ILE A 144 -1.88 -1.13 8.03
C ILE A 144 -2.43 -0.76 6.66
N THR A 145 -2.41 0.52 6.29
CA THR A 145 -2.82 0.99 4.95
C THR A 145 -1.97 0.35 3.85
N LEU A 146 -0.65 0.27 4.03
CA LEU A 146 0.25 -0.43 3.10
C LEU A 146 -0.14 -1.91 2.95
N CYS A 147 -0.37 -2.63 4.05
CA CYS A 147 -0.80 -4.03 4.00
C CYS A 147 -2.09 -4.20 3.19
N CYS A 148 -3.06 -3.29 3.34
CA CYS A 148 -4.28 -3.31 2.55
C CYS A 148 -3.98 -3.14 1.04
N PHE A 149 -3.09 -2.21 0.67
CA PHE A 149 -2.68 -2.02 -0.72
C PHE A 149 -1.90 -3.20 -1.29
N LEU A 150 -1.10 -3.90 -0.49
CA LEU A 150 -0.41 -5.11 -0.92
C LEU A 150 -1.42 -6.22 -1.26
N VAL A 151 -2.45 -6.39 -0.42
CA VAL A 151 -3.53 -7.35 -0.70
C VAL A 151 -4.30 -6.95 -1.97
N LEU A 152 -4.61 -5.65 -2.15
CA LEU A 152 -5.24 -5.15 -3.38
C LEU A 152 -4.38 -5.42 -4.62
N ALA A 153 -3.07 -5.19 -4.55
CA ALA A 153 -2.12 -5.46 -5.62
C ALA A 153 -2.08 -6.95 -5.98
N VAL A 154 -2.13 -7.85 -4.98
CA VAL A 154 -2.20 -9.30 -5.22
C VAL A 154 -3.53 -9.70 -5.88
N ILE A 155 -4.66 -9.17 -5.40
CA ILE A 155 -5.98 -9.44 -6.00
C ILE A 155 -6.04 -8.95 -7.44
N SER A 156 -5.52 -7.75 -7.72
CA SER A 156 -5.53 -7.18 -9.07
C SER A 156 -4.57 -7.94 -10.00
N ALA A 157 -3.40 -8.35 -9.53
CA ALA A 157 -2.48 -9.24 -10.24
C ALA A 157 -3.18 -10.55 -10.59
N TYR A 158 -3.78 -11.22 -9.61
CA TYR A 158 -4.48 -12.48 -9.81
C TYR A 158 -5.56 -12.37 -10.89
N ARG A 159 -6.41 -11.33 -10.87
CA ARG A 159 -7.47 -11.11 -11.88
C ARG A 159 -6.92 -10.88 -13.29
N VAL A 160 -5.74 -10.28 -13.42
CA VAL A 160 -5.07 -10.08 -14.72
C VAL A 160 -4.44 -11.38 -15.20
N PHE A 161 -3.68 -12.06 -14.34
CA PHE A 161 -2.95 -13.26 -14.72
C PHE A 161 -3.86 -14.48 -14.93
N SER A 162 -4.97 -14.60 -14.19
CA SER A 162 -5.94 -15.68 -14.36
C SER A 162 -6.67 -15.66 -15.71
N ARG A 163 -6.53 -14.58 -16.50
CA ARG A 163 -7.10 -14.47 -17.85
C ARG A 163 -6.24 -15.17 -18.91
N PHE A 164 -4.96 -15.40 -18.63
CA PHE A 164 -4.06 -16.08 -19.56
C PHE A 164 -4.16 -17.59 -19.32
N GLN A 165 -4.64 -18.35 -20.31
CA GLN A 165 -4.57 -19.81 -20.25
C GLN A 165 -3.11 -20.27 -20.32
N PRO A 166 -2.74 -21.36 -19.63
CA PRO A 166 -1.43 -21.97 -19.83
C PRO A 166 -1.28 -22.38 -21.30
N PRO A 167 -0.07 -22.29 -21.89
CA PRO A 167 0.14 -22.68 -23.28
C PRO A 167 -0.32 -24.12 -23.49
N TYR A 168 -1.11 -24.34 -24.56
CA TYR A 168 -1.51 -25.68 -24.99
C TYR A 168 -0.26 -26.46 -25.38
N VAL A 169 0.07 -27.50 -24.61
CA VAL A 169 1.11 -28.46 -24.97
C VAL A 169 0.42 -29.52 -25.83
N PRO A 170 0.72 -29.63 -27.13
CA PRO A 170 0.22 -30.73 -27.94
C PRO A 170 0.81 -32.02 -27.36
N ILE A 171 -0.05 -32.95 -26.96
CA ILE A 171 0.37 -34.32 -26.66
C ILE A 171 0.84 -34.89 -28.00
N LYS A 172 2.15 -35.10 -28.15
CA LYS A 172 2.70 -35.93 -29.21
C LYS A 172 2.31 -37.38 -28.92
N GLU A 173 1.06 -37.75 -29.19
CA GLU A 173 0.73 -39.14 -29.47
C GLU A 173 1.19 -39.41 -30.90
N ASN A 174 1.98 -40.47 -31.06
CA ASN A 174 2.30 -41.14 -32.33
C ASN A 174 3.59 -40.67 -33.06
N GLU A 175 4.76 -40.96 -32.49
CA GLU A 175 5.98 -41.20 -33.29
C GLU A 175 6.62 -42.59 -33.06
N GLU A 176 6.10 -43.46 -32.17
CA GLU A 176 6.69 -44.80 -31.92
C GLU A 176 6.05 -45.98 -32.68
N GLU A 177 4.87 -45.84 -33.31
CA GLU A 177 4.22 -46.98 -34.01
C GLU A 177 4.61 -47.14 -35.50
N LYS A 178 5.39 -46.21 -36.08
CA LYS A 178 5.80 -46.31 -37.50
C LYS A 178 7.13 -47.01 -37.77
N GLU A 179 7.91 -47.36 -36.74
CA GLU A 179 9.19 -48.07 -36.89
C GLU A 179 9.07 -49.60 -36.69
N MET A 180 7.89 -50.14 -36.33
CA MET A 180 7.71 -51.60 -36.15
C MET A 180 7.08 -52.30 -37.38
N HIS A 181 6.66 -51.54 -38.40
CA HIS A 181 5.99 -52.08 -39.60
C HIS A 181 6.68 -51.75 -40.93
N LYS A 182 7.97 -51.39 -40.91
CA LYS A 182 8.80 -51.32 -42.11
C LYS A 182 9.97 -52.28 -42.00
#